data_AF-A0A974VS08-F1
#
_entry.id   AF-A0A974VS08-F1
#
_cell.length_a   1.000
_cell.length_b   1.000
_cell.length_c   1.000
_cell.angle_alpha   90.00
_cell.angle_beta   90.00
_cell.angle_gamma   90.00
#
_symmetry.space_group_name_H-M   'P 1'
#
loop_
_entity.id
_entity.type
_entity.pdbx_description
1 polymer ?
#
loop_
_entity_poly.entity_id
_entity_poly.type
_entity_poly.pdbx_seq_one_letter_code
_entity_poly.pdbx_strand_id
1 'polypeptide(L)'
;MHTPERAPSTGSKPGATALPLKRRTPRKKSPPAGLVDFDNLPAAALINVHVFALLLNLGVNSIWRKAKAGELPKPVKVGTGATRWRVGAVRNYLASLEESDPPRLSPSPGVTHHG
;
A
#
# COMPACT_ATOMS: atom_id res chain seq x y z
N MET A 1 -38.09 -18.37 24.23
CA MET A 1 -36.62 -18.53 24.27
C MET A 1 -35.96 -17.21 23.92
N HIS A 2 -34.80 -16.89 24.52
CA HIS A 2 -33.93 -15.72 24.25
C HIS A 2 -33.26 -15.79 22.85
N THR A 3 -32.69 -14.73 22.22
CA THR A 3 -32.62 -13.26 22.48
C THR A 3 -32.26 -12.54 21.15
N PRO A 4 -32.48 -11.22 20.96
CA PRO A 4 -32.83 -10.69 19.63
C PRO A 4 -31.69 -10.08 18.78
N GLU A 5 -32.11 -9.60 17.61
CA GLU A 5 -31.46 -8.74 16.62
C GLU A 5 -30.41 -7.74 17.17
N ARG A 6 -29.33 -7.53 16.41
CA ARG A 6 -28.32 -6.50 16.69
C ARG A 6 -27.92 -5.72 15.43
N ALA A 7 -28.49 -4.54 15.25
CA ALA A 7 -28.03 -3.56 14.28
C ALA A 7 -26.66 -2.97 14.65
N PRO A 8 -25.78 -2.64 13.66
CA PRO A 8 -24.59 -1.85 13.90
C PRO A 8 -24.94 -0.36 13.98
N SER A 9 -25.07 0.14 15.21
CA SER A 9 -25.07 1.59 15.48
C SER A 9 -23.78 2.25 14.97
N THR A 10 -23.91 3.36 14.25
CA THR A 10 -22.83 4.34 14.07
C THR A 10 -23.45 5.72 14.26
N GLY A 11 -23.17 6.34 15.41
CA GLY A 11 -23.92 7.49 15.89
C GLY A 11 -23.61 8.80 15.15
N SER A 12 -24.66 9.62 15.00
CA SER A 12 -24.55 11.04 14.69
C SER A 12 -23.74 11.78 15.76
N LYS A 13 -22.85 12.69 15.34
CA LYS A 13 -22.35 13.77 16.20
C LYS A 13 -23.08 15.07 15.88
N PRO A 14 -23.87 15.65 16.80
CA PRO A 14 -24.42 17.00 16.63
C PRO A 14 -23.41 18.07 17.08
N GLY A 15 -23.52 19.28 16.51
CA GLY A 15 -23.04 20.53 17.10
C GLY A 15 -21.52 20.76 17.12
N ALA A 16 -21.01 21.45 16.09
CA ALA A 16 -19.73 22.14 16.18
C ALA A 16 -19.88 23.59 15.67
N THR A 17 -19.71 24.56 16.58
CA THR A 17 -19.69 25.99 16.28
C THR A 17 -18.71 26.29 15.15
N ALA A 18 -19.18 26.97 14.10
CA ALA A 18 -18.40 27.25 12.90
C ALA A 18 -17.34 28.35 13.14
N LEU A 19 -16.17 27.93 13.63
CA LEU A 19 -14.95 28.73 13.49
C LEU A 19 -14.61 28.87 11.99
N PRO A 20 -14.14 30.03 11.51
CA PRO A 20 -13.81 30.23 10.10
C PRO A 20 -12.57 29.38 9.73
N LEU A 21 -12.85 28.18 9.20
CA LEU A 21 -11.85 27.27 8.64
C LEU A 21 -11.18 27.93 7.43
N LYS A 22 -10.05 28.61 7.68
CA LYS A 22 -9.12 29.08 6.64
C LYS A 22 -8.87 27.90 5.69
N ARG A 23 -9.40 27.97 4.46
CA ARG A 23 -9.34 26.86 3.48
C ARG A 23 -7.89 26.47 3.25
N ARG A 24 -7.42 25.39 3.91
CA ARG A 24 -6.08 24.87 3.71
C ARG A 24 -5.96 24.48 2.25
N THR A 25 -5.05 25.12 1.53
CA THR A 25 -4.78 24.78 0.14
C THR A 25 -4.40 23.30 0.05
N PRO A 26 -4.94 22.54 -0.92
CA PRO A 26 -4.56 21.14 -1.08
C PRO A 26 -3.08 21.10 -1.48
N ARG A 27 -2.22 20.67 -0.54
CA ARG A 27 -0.80 20.45 -0.82
C ARG A 27 -0.73 19.38 -1.91
N LYS A 28 -0.16 19.73 -3.09
CA LYS A 28 0.16 18.74 -4.12
C LYS A 28 0.93 17.60 -3.44
N LYS A 29 0.38 16.39 -3.46
CA LYS A 29 1.04 15.23 -2.87
C LYS A 29 2.15 14.80 -3.83
N SER A 30 3.37 15.24 -3.58
CA SER A 30 4.55 14.65 -4.21
C SER A 30 4.54 13.13 -3.97
N PRO A 31 5.01 12.31 -4.92
CA PRO A 31 5.20 10.88 -4.70
C PRO A 31 6.02 10.64 -3.42
N PRO A 32 5.73 9.57 -2.65
CA PRO A 32 6.56 9.21 -1.52
C PRO A 32 7.98 8.88 -2.03
N ALA A 33 9.01 9.47 -1.42
CA ALA A 33 10.40 9.38 -1.91
C ALA A 33 10.84 7.92 -2.19
N GLY A 34 10.47 6.97 -1.32
CA GLY A 34 10.77 5.54 -1.49
C GLY A 34 10.05 4.81 -2.65
N LEU A 35 9.34 5.51 -3.53
CA LEU A 35 8.94 4.98 -4.84
C LEU A 35 10.03 5.20 -5.90
N VAL A 36 10.77 6.32 -5.83
CA VAL A 36 11.77 6.70 -6.84
C VAL A 36 12.92 5.68 -6.90
N ASP A 37 13.33 5.17 -5.74
CA ASP A 37 14.46 4.24 -5.62
C ASP A 37 14.03 2.77 -5.45
N PHE A 38 12.75 2.42 -5.64
CA PHE A 38 12.21 1.12 -5.25
C PHE A 38 12.99 -0.09 -5.83
N ASP A 39 13.44 0.01 -7.07
CA ASP A 39 14.18 -1.06 -7.77
C ASP A 39 15.64 -1.18 -7.29
N ASN A 40 16.21 -0.09 -6.78
CA ASN A 40 17.55 -0.07 -6.18
C ASN A 40 17.56 -0.46 -4.69
N LEU A 41 16.40 -0.56 -4.03
CA LEU A 41 16.34 -0.98 -2.63
C LEU A 41 16.73 -2.46 -2.45
N PRO A 42 17.51 -2.81 -1.41
CA PRO A 42 17.82 -4.22 -1.11
C PRO A 42 16.57 -4.97 -0.63
N ALA A 43 16.52 -6.28 -0.84
CA ALA A 43 15.36 -7.12 -0.53
C ALA A 43 14.87 -7.03 0.94
N ALA A 44 15.78 -6.72 1.87
CA ALA A 44 15.49 -6.54 3.30
C ALA A 44 14.88 -5.17 3.65
N ALA A 45 14.93 -4.18 2.75
CA ALA A 45 14.37 -2.85 2.97
C ALA A 45 12.85 -2.89 3.18
N LEU A 46 12.33 -1.91 3.94
CA LEU A 46 10.94 -1.86 4.37
C LEU A 46 10.19 -0.66 3.77
N ILE A 47 9.23 -0.92 2.90
CA ILE A 47 8.39 0.11 2.27
C ILE A 47 7.07 0.35 3.01
N ASN A 48 6.55 1.57 2.86
CA ASN A 48 5.25 1.98 3.40
C ASN A 48 4.09 1.51 2.50
N VAL A 49 2.89 1.35 3.07
CA VAL A 49 1.66 0.99 2.36
C VAL A 49 1.38 1.89 1.15
N HIS A 50 1.80 3.16 1.18
CA HIS A 50 1.63 4.08 0.06
C HIS A 50 2.49 3.72 -1.16
N VAL A 51 3.72 3.24 -0.97
CA VAL A 51 4.56 2.77 -2.07
C VAL A 51 3.96 1.48 -2.64
N PHE A 52 3.56 0.55 -1.76
CA PHE A 52 2.97 -0.72 -2.21
C PHE A 52 1.62 -0.54 -2.92
N ALA A 53 0.81 0.42 -2.48
CA ALA A 53 -0.41 0.85 -3.14
C ALA A 53 -0.15 1.38 -4.56
N LEU A 54 0.89 2.20 -4.75
CA LEU A 54 1.26 2.74 -6.06
C LEU A 54 1.80 1.65 -7.00
N LEU A 55 2.65 0.74 -6.51
CA LEU A 55 3.17 -0.40 -7.28
C LEU A 55 2.07 -1.32 -7.82
N LEU A 56 0.98 -1.52 -7.06
CA LEU A 56 -0.17 -2.32 -7.49
C LEU A 56 -1.28 -1.50 -8.16
N ASN A 57 -1.11 -0.19 -8.32
CA ASN A 57 -2.16 0.75 -8.76
C ASN A 57 -3.48 0.61 -7.97
N LEU A 58 -3.39 0.31 -6.67
CA LEU A 58 -4.53 0.09 -5.77
C LEU A 58 -4.64 1.19 -4.70
N GLY A 59 -5.86 1.44 -4.23
CA GLY A 59 -6.08 2.27 -3.04
C GLY A 59 -5.52 1.61 -1.78
N VAL A 60 -4.96 2.40 -0.85
CA VAL A 60 -4.41 1.93 0.45
C VAL A 60 -5.41 1.07 1.24
N ASN A 61 -6.70 1.39 1.18
CA ASN A 61 -7.74 0.58 1.84
C ASN A 61 -7.89 -0.83 1.22
N SER A 62 -7.74 -0.94 -0.11
CA SER A 62 -7.71 -2.23 -0.81
C SER A 62 -6.48 -3.05 -0.43
N ILE A 63 -5.31 -2.41 -0.26
CA ILE A 63 -4.10 -3.07 0.28
C ILE A 63 -4.37 -3.65 1.66
N TRP A 64 -4.96 -2.88 2.59
CA TRP A 64 -5.29 -3.39 3.92
C TRP A 64 -6.31 -4.54 3.90
N ARG A 65 -7.33 -4.45 3.04
CA ARG A 65 -8.33 -5.52 2.87
C ARG A 65 -7.69 -6.82 2.37
N LYS A 66 -6.91 -6.74 1.28
CA LYS A 66 -6.20 -7.90 0.70
C LYS A 66 -5.12 -8.46 1.64
N ALA A 67 -4.39 -7.60 2.36
CA ALA A 67 -3.42 -8.04 3.37
C ALA A 67 -4.09 -8.75 4.56
N LYS A 68 -5.29 -8.33 4.97
CA LYS A 68 -6.10 -9.03 5.98
C LYS A 68 -6.66 -10.36 5.46
N ALA A 69 -6.98 -10.44 4.17
CA ALA A 69 -7.42 -11.67 3.51
C ALA A 69 -6.27 -12.68 3.24
N GLY A 70 -5.01 -12.27 3.41
CA GLY A 70 -3.84 -13.11 3.13
C GLY A 70 -3.43 -13.15 1.66
N GLU A 71 -4.07 -12.36 0.79
CA GLU A 71 -3.78 -12.27 -0.65
C GLU A 71 -2.48 -11.50 -0.96
N LEU A 72 -1.96 -10.71 -0.01
CA LEU A 72 -0.73 -9.94 -0.18
C LEU A 72 0.39 -10.45 0.74
N PRO A 73 1.68 -10.14 0.44
CA PRO A 73 2.80 -10.49 1.29
C PRO A 73 2.61 -10.07 2.74
N LYS A 74 3.09 -10.91 3.65
CA LYS A 74 2.88 -10.74 5.10
C LYS A 74 3.40 -9.36 5.57
N PRO A 75 2.55 -8.51 6.18
CA PRO A 75 2.99 -7.24 6.72
C PRO A 75 3.95 -7.43 7.92
N VAL A 76 5.02 -6.66 7.94
CA VAL A 76 5.99 -6.60 9.05
C VAL A 76 5.63 -5.45 9.97
N LYS A 77 5.34 -5.75 11.23
CA LYS A 77 5.08 -4.75 12.28
C LYS A 77 6.42 -4.27 12.84
N VAL A 78 6.73 -2.99 12.61
CA VAL A 78 8.00 -2.33 13.02
C VAL A 78 7.82 -1.62 14.37
N GLY A 79 6.58 -1.26 14.74
CA GLY A 79 6.25 -0.63 16.00
C GLY A 79 4.75 -0.36 16.14
N THR A 80 4.36 0.39 17.16
CA THR A 80 2.96 0.81 17.39
C THR A 80 2.46 1.66 16.23
N GLY A 81 1.46 1.17 15.48
CA GLY A 81 0.94 1.84 14.28
C GLY A 81 1.86 1.80 13.05
N ALA A 82 3.08 1.28 13.16
CA ALA A 82 4.06 1.24 12.07
C ALA A 82 4.15 -0.17 11.47
N THR A 83 3.47 -0.34 10.32
CA THR A 83 3.47 -1.59 9.56
C THR A 83 4.03 -1.35 8.15
N ARG A 84 4.92 -2.22 7.69
CA ARG A 84 5.66 -2.10 6.42
C ARG A 84 5.77 -3.44 5.70
N TRP A 85 6.21 -3.42 4.45
CA TRP A 85 6.46 -4.63 3.65
C TRP A 85 7.92 -4.71 3.24
N ARG A 86 8.49 -5.93 3.22
CA ARG A 86 9.84 -6.16 2.68
C ARG A 86 9.82 -6.06 1.17
N VAL A 87 10.78 -5.33 0.59
CA VAL A 87 10.93 -5.17 -0.87
C VAL A 87 11.00 -6.52 -1.58
N GLY A 88 11.79 -7.47 -1.07
CA GLY A 88 11.88 -8.80 -1.68
C GLY A 88 10.55 -9.56 -1.70
N ALA A 89 9.76 -9.46 -0.63
CA ALA A 89 8.45 -10.12 -0.57
C ALA A 89 7.42 -9.47 -1.53
N VAL A 90 7.54 -8.16 -1.77
CA VAL A 90 6.73 -7.44 -2.76
C VAL A 90 7.13 -7.80 -4.18
N ARG A 91 8.44 -7.84 -4.49
CA ARG A 91 8.95 -8.25 -5.81
C ARG A 91 8.54 -9.69 -6.16
N ASN A 92 8.68 -10.63 -5.22
CA ASN A 92 8.27 -12.02 -5.43
C ASN A 92 6.76 -12.15 -5.72
N TYR A 93 5.93 -11.33 -5.06
CA TYR A 93 4.49 -11.30 -5.33
C TYR A 93 4.16 -10.71 -6.69
N LEU A 94 4.80 -9.60 -7.08
CA LEU A 94 4.65 -9.04 -8.43
C LEU A 94 5.05 -10.09 -9.49
N ALA A 95 6.21 -10.73 -9.35
CA ALA A 95 6.64 -11.79 -10.27
C ALA A 95 5.66 -12.98 -10.32
N SER A 96 4.97 -13.30 -9.21
CA SER A 96 3.95 -14.35 -9.18
C SER A 96 2.64 -13.95 -9.87
N LEU A 97 2.36 -12.65 -10.00
CA LEU A 97 1.27 -12.15 -10.84
C LEU A 97 1.65 -12.19 -12.32
N GLU A 98 2.87 -11.74 -12.66
CA GLU A 98 3.38 -11.78 -14.04
C GLU A 98 3.47 -13.23 -14.56
N GLU A 99 3.90 -14.21 -13.75
CA GLU A 99 3.95 -15.64 -14.15
C GLU A 99 2.56 -16.21 -14.54
N SER A 100 1.47 -15.55 -14.15
CA SER A 100 0.11 -15.96 -14.54
C SER A 100 -0.34 -15.37 -15.89
N ASP A 101 0.42 -14.44 -16.48
CA ASP A 101 0.23 -13.92 -17.85
C ASP A 101 1.49 -14.26 -18.68
N PRO A 102 1.41 -15.15 -19.69
CA PRO A 102 2.60 -15.65 -20.38
C PRO A 102 3.42 -14.49 -20.98
N PRO A 103 4.73 -14.41 -20.72
CA PRO A 103 5.50 -13.18 -20.87
C PRO A 103 5.57 -12.73 -22.34
N ARG A 104 4.71 -11.77 -22.71
CA ARG A 104 4.77 -11.07 -24.01
C ARG A 104 5.92 -10.08 -24.11
N LEU A 105 6.67 -9.87 -23.02
CA LEU A 105 7.80 -8.94 -22.96
C LEU A 105 9.09 -9.72 -22.73
N SER A 106 9.86 -9.89 -23.80
CA SER A 106 11.22 -10.40 -23.75
C SER A 106 12.06 -9.55 -22.79
N PRO A 107 12.94 -10.14 -21.97
CA PRO A 107 13.93 -9.36 -21.24
C PRO A 107 14.82 -8.66 -22.26
N SER A 108 14.85 -7.31 -22.24
CA SER A 108 15.76 -6.55 -23.09
C SER A 108 17.21 -6.74 -22.59
N PRO A 109 18.10 -7.40 -23.35
CA PRO A 109 19.48 -7.58 -22.94
C PRO A 109 20.25 -6.30 -23.31
N GLY A 110 20.31 -5.32 -22.41
CA GLY A 110 20.75 -3.97 -22.81
C GLY A 110 21.02 -2.94 -21.73
N VAL A 111 21.61 -3.32 -20.60
CA VAL A 111 22.31 -2.35 -19.72
C VAL A 111 23.75 -2.82 -19.52
N THR A 112 24.57 -2.56 -20.54
CA THR A 112 26.03 -2.69 -20.42
C THR A 112 26.54 -1.51 -19.62
N HIS A 113 26.89 -1.74 -18.35
CA HIS A 113 27.57 -0.73 -17.54
C HIS A 113 29.05 -0.68 -17.97
N HIS A 114 29.39 0.29 -18.84
CA HIS A 114 30.78 0.58 -19.16
C HIS A 114 31.40 1.47 -18.08
N GLY A 115 32.55 1.06 -17.55
CA GLY A 115 33.32 1.74 -16.51
C GLY A 115 34.46 0.84 -16.04
#